data_AF-A0A2W6D6B1-F1
#
_entry.id   AF-A0A2W6D6B1-F1
#
_cell.length_a   1.000
_cell.length_b   1.000
_cell.length_c   1.000
_cell.angle_alpha   90.00
_cell.angle_beta   90.00
_cell.angle_gamma   90.00
#
_symmetry.space_group_name_H-M   'P 1'
#
loop_
_entity.id
_entity.type
_entity.pdbx_description
1 polymer ?
#
loop_
_entity_poly.entity_id
_entity_poly.type
_entity_poly.pdbx_seq_one_letter_code
_entity_poly.pdbx_strand_id
1 'polypeptide(L)'
;MGPSRALLAAQRERAVALHVLDLTAYEVGNALLRGHVRAGAEEVATVLDALIEVCAVISPTVDDLREAATLAEAHELTFYDAAYVALAEAL
;
A
#
# COMPACT_ATOMS: atom_id res chain seq x y z
N MET A 1 -21.51 6.73 1.60
CA MET A 1 -20.41 6.13 0.81
C MET A 1 -19.48 5.40 1.76
N GLY A 2 -18.81 4.33 1.33
CA GLY A 2 -17.79 3.67 2.18
C GLY A 2 -16.49 4.48 2.22
N PRO A 3 -15.61 4.27 3.22
CA PRO A 3 -14.37 5.05 3.40
C PRO A 3 -13.48 5.09 2.15
N SER A 4 -13.30 3.95 1.46
CA SER A 4 -12.48 3.85 0.25
C SER A 4 -13.01 4.71 -0.91
N ARG A 5 -14.34 4.87 -1.04
CA ARG A 5 -14.95 5.73 -2.07
C ARG A 5 -14.74 7.21 -1.77
N ALA A 6 -14.74 7.60 -0.49
CA ALA A 6 -14.46 8.98 -0.10
C ALA A 6 -13.00 9.35 -0.38
N LEU A 7 -12.06 8.46 -0.09
CA LEU A 7 -10.63 8.66 -0.40
C LEU A 7 -10.38 8.85 -1.90
N LEU A 8 -10.98 7.99 -2.75
CA LEU A 8 -10.84 8.12 -4.19
C LEU A 8 -11.46 9.43 -4.73
N ALA A 9 -12.59 9.87 -4.18
CA ALA A 9 -13.19 11.15 -4.56
C ALA A 9 -12.27 12.33 -4.19
N ALA A 10 -11.74 12.33 -2.96
CA ALA A 10 -10.81 13.36 -2.51
C ALA A 10 -9.51 13.39 -3.33
N GLN A 11 -8.97 12.23 -3.73
CA GLN A 11 -7.80 12.16 -4.60
C GLN A 11 -8.10 12.73 -6.00
N ARG A 12 -9.27 12.40 -6.58
CA ARG A 12 -9.68 12.94 -7.89
C ARG A 12 -9.89 14.44 -7.88
N GLU A 13 -10.39 14.97 -6.78
CA GLU A 13 -10.52 16.41 -6.53
C GLU A 13 -9.17 17.06 -6.17
N ARG A 14 -8.09 16.27 -6.08
CA ARG A 14 -6.74 16.68 -5.66
C ARG A 14 -6.71 17.32 -4.27
N ALA A 15 -7.69 17.00 -3.43
CA ALA A 15 -7.75 17.41 -2.03
C ALA A 15 -6.77 16.62 -1.15
N VAL A 16 -6.38 15.41 -1.59
CA VAL A 16 -5.37 14.57 -0.94
C VAL A 16 -4.44 13.94 -1.98
N ALA A 17 -3.19 13.71 -1.59
CA ALA A 17 -2.27 12.84 -2.31
C ALA A 17 -2.30 11.44 -1.69
N LEU A 18 -2.24 10.41 -2.52
CA LEU A 18 -2.17 9.02 -2.06
C LEU A 18 -0.79 8.46 -2.40
N HIS A 19 -0.15 7.87 -1.41
CA HIS A 19 1.14 7.19 -1.54
C HIS A 19 0.99 5.75 -1.08
N VAL A 20 1.72 4.85 -1.74
CA VAL A 20 1.77 3.42 -1.41
C VAL A 20 3.22 2.94 -1.47
N LEU A 21 3.51 1.84 -0.78
CA LEU A 21 4.79 1.17 -0.92
C LEU A 21 4.81 0.35 -2.21
N ASP A 22 5.99 0.09 -2.75
CA ASP A 22 6.15 -0.91 -3.82
C ASP A 22 5.64 -2.29 -3.40
N LEU A 23 5.81 -2.64 -2.12
CA LEU A 23 5.25 -3.82 -1.47
C LEU A 23 3.72 -3.93 -1.65
N THR A 24 2.99 -2.80 -1.67
CA THR A 24 1.53 -2.78 -1.75
C THR A 24 1.01 -3.52 -2.98
N ALA A 25 1.71 -3.45 -4.11
CA ALA A 25 1.33 -4.18 -5.32
C ALA A 25 1.32 -5.71 -5.12
N TYR A 26 2.29 -6.23 -4.36
CA TYR A 26 2.39 -7.65 -4.04
C TYR A 26 1.29 -8.08 -3.06
N GLU A 27 0.99 -7.26 -2.06
CA GLU A 27 -0.08 -7.52 -1.09
C GLU A 27 -1.46 -7.53 -1.77
N VAL A 28 -1.74 -6.52 -2.60
CA VAL A 28 -2.99 -6.43 -3.37
C VAL A 28 -3.10 -7.60 -4.35
N GLY A 29 -2.03 -7.91 -5.09
CA GLY A 29 -1.99 -9.03 -6.01
C GLY A 29 -2.29 -10.37 -5.31
N ASN A 30 -1.65 -10.62 -4.17
CA ASN A 30 -1.90 -11.82 -3.37
C ASN A 30 -3.33 -11.86 -2.81
N ALA A 31 -3.85 -10.73 -2.31
CA ALA A 31 -5.20 -10.65 -1.78
C ALA A 31 -6.25 -10.93 -2.87
N LEU A 32 -6.04 -10.44 -4.09
CA LEU A 32 -6.95 -10.69 -5.22
C LEU A 32 -6.86 -12.14 -5.71
N LEU A 33 -5.65 -12.66 -5.93
CA LEU A 33 -5.42 -14.02 -6.44
C LEU A 33 -5.83 -15.11 -5.44
N ARG A 34 -5.51 -14.92 -4.15
CA ARG A 34 -5.59 -15.96 -3.11
C ARG A 34 -6.65 -15.69 -2.04
N GLY A 35 -7.15 -14.46 -1.95
CA GLY A 35 -8.20 -14.10 -1.01
C GLY A 35 -9.59 -14.54 -1.47
N HIS A 36 -10.61 -13.90 -0.90
CA HIS A 36 -12.01 -14.29 -1.10
C HIS A 36 -12.52 -14.05 -2.53
N VAL A 37 -11.97 -13.06 -3.23
CA VAL A 37 -12.36 -12.71 -4.61
C VAL A 37 -11.90 -13.78 -5.60
N ARG A 38 -10.71 -14.36 -5.38
CA ARG A 38 -10.06 -15.33 -6.29
C ARG A 38 -10.05 -14.87 -7.75
N ALA A 39 -9.62 -13.63 -7.95
CA ALA A 39 -9.55 -12.99 -9.26
C ALA A 39 -8.57 -13.73 -10.20
N GLY A 40 -8.86 -13.67 -11.49
CA GLY A 40 -7.96 -14.12 -12.55
C GLY A 40 -6.78 -13.16 -12.76
N ALA A 41 -5.76 -13.62 -13.51
CA ALA A 41 -4.55 -12.83 -13.75
C ALA A 41 -4.83 -11.49 -14.46
N GLU A 42 -5.76 -11.45 -15.41
CA GLU A 42 -6.13 -10.21 -16.13
C GLU A 42 -6.84 -9.20 -15.21
N GLU A 43 -7.70 -9.67 -14.30
CA GLU A 43 -8.38 -8.82 -13.33
C GLU A 43 -7.38 -8.23 -12.33
N VAL A 44 -6.40 -9.03 -11.91
CA VAL A 44 -5.30 -8.56 -11.05
C VAL A 44 -4.48 -7.49 -11.76
N ALA A 45 -4.08 -7.73 -13.00
CA ALA A 45 -3.33 -6.75 -13.79
C ALA A 45 -4.10 -5.42 -13.90
N THR A 46 -5.40 -5.48 -14.20
CA THR A 46 -6.27 -4.30 -14.27
C THR A 46 -6.26 -3.50 -12.97
N VAL A 47 -6.32 -4.16 -11.81
CA VAL A 47 -6.31 -3.48 -10.52
C VAL A 47 -4.93 -2.88 -10.21
N LEU A 48 -3.85 -3.59 -10.54
CA LEU A 48 -2.49 -3.09 -10.30
C LEU A 48 -2.16 -1.88 -11.18
N ASP A 49 -2.59 -1.89 -12.45
CA ASP A 49 -2.45 -0.73 -13.34
C ASP A 49 -3.19 0.49 -12.76
N ALA A 50 -4.43 0.31 -12.31
CA ALA A 50 -5.20 1.37 -11.68
C ALA A 50 -4.58 1.87 -10.37
N LEU A 51 -3.96 0.98 -9.58
CA LEU A 51 -3.30 1.35 -8.33
C LEU A 51 -2.13 2.31 -8.58
N ILE A 52 -1.30 2.03 -9.59
CA ILE A 52 -0.13 2.85 -9.94
C ILE A 52 -0.55 4.18 -10.59
N GLU A 53 -1.69 4.21 -11.27
CA GLU A 53 -2.25 5.47 -11.81
C GLU A 53 -2.76 6.41 -10.71
N VAL A 54 -3.35 5.85 -9.65
CA VAL A 54 -3.99 6.63 -8.57
C VAL A 54 -3.01 7.02 -7.46
N CYS A 55 -2.06 6.15 -7.14
CA CYS A 55 -1.15 6.31 -6.01
C CYS A 55 0.31 6.46 -6.47
N ALA A 56 1.02 7.42 -5.87
CA ALA A 56 2.46 7.51 -6.04
C ALA A 56 3.14 6.36 -5.28
N VAL A 57 4.04 5.64 -5.96
CA VAL A 57 4.77 4.51 -5.37
C VAL A 57 6.07 5.02 -4.74
N ILE A 58 6.31 4.60 -3.50
CA ILE A 58 7.55 4.87 -2.77
C ILE A 58 8.24 3.53 -2.47
N SER A 59 9.51 3.44 -2.83
CA SER A 59 10.36 2.31 -2.45
C SER A 59 11.16 2.68 -1.20
N PRO A 60 11.05 1.90 -0.10
CA PRO A 60 11.83 2.14 1.10
C PRO A 60 13.34 2.07 0.82
N THR A 61 14.09 2.98 1.44
CA THR A 61 15.55 2.88 1.52
C THR A 61 15.96 1.83 2.56
N VAL A 62 17.24 1.46 2.59
CA VAL A 62 17.76 0.55 3.62
C VAL A 62 17.61 1.13 5.03
N ASP A 63 17.69 2.45 5.19
CA ASP A 63 17.53 3.09 6.49
C ASP A 63 16.07 3.05 6.94
N ASP A 64 15.10 3.25 6.03
CA ASP A 64 13.68 3.07 6.34
C ASP A 64 13.37 1.63 6.78
N LEU A 65 13.99 0.64 6.11
CA LEU A 65 13.83 -0.77 6.47
C LEU A 65 14.48 -1.14 7.81
N ARG A 66 15.53 -0.43 8.23
CA ARG A 66 16.11 -0.59 9.57
C ARG A 66 15.17 -0.05 10.63
N GLU A 67 14.58 1.12 10.40
CA GLU A 67 13.59 1.69 11.31
C GLU A 67 12.35 0.78 11.42
N ALA A 68 11.88 0.25 10.28
CA ALA A 68 10.81 -0.73 10.26
C ALA A 68 11.12 -1.97 11.13
N ALA A 69 12.37 -2.45 11.14
CA ALA A 69 12.76 -3.56 12.02
C ALA A 69 12.64 -3.19 13.50
N THR A 70 13.09 -2.00 13.88
CA THR A 70 13.00 -1.47 15.25
C THR A 70 11.55 -1.31 15.68
N LEU A 71 10.70 -0.74 14.83
CA LEU A 71 9.27 -0.59 15.10
C LEU A 71 8.54 -1.94 15.19
N ALA A 72 8.88 -2.90 14.33
CA ALA A 72 8.30 -4.24 14.38
C ALA A 72 8.58 -4.95 15.71
N GLU A 73 9.82 -4.89 16.20
CA GLU A 73 10.19 -5.47 17.50
C GLU A 73 9.51 -4.73 18.66
N ALA A 74 9.53 -3.39 18.64
CA ALA A 74 9.00 -2.58 19.74
C ALA A 74 7.47 -2.66 19.89
N HIS A 75 6.75 -2.85 18.78
CA HIS A 75 5.29 -2.79 18.75
C HIS A 75 4.62 -4.12 18.37
N GLU A 76 5.38 -5.22 18.30
CA GLU A 76 4.90 -6.55 17.92
C GLU A 76 4.17 -6.54 16.54
N LEU A 77 4.62 -5.70 15.62
CA LEU A 77 4.06 -5.59 14.27
C LEU A 77 4.70 -6.61 13.33
N THR A 78 3.97 -6.98 12.27
CA THR A 78 4.63 -7.64 11.15
C THR A 78 5.60 -6.65 10.49
N PHE A 79 6.67 -7.17 9.88
CA PHE A 79 7.63 -6.32 9.18
C PHE A 79 6.99 -5.51 8.04
N TYR A 80 5.96 -6.07 7.39
CA TYR A 80 5.19 -5.39 6.35
C TYR A 80 4.45 -4.17 6.91
N ASP A 81 3.73 -4.34 8.01
CA ASP A 81 3.00 -3.24 8.66
C ASP A 81 3.97 -2.17 9.19
N ALA A 82 5.08 -2.60 9.80
CA ALA A 82 6.10 -1.69 10.32
C ALA A 82 6.78 -0.87 9.21
N ALA A 83 6.93 -1.42 8.00
CA ALA A 83 7.46 -0.68 6.85
C ALA A 83 6.55 0.49 6.44
N TYR A 84 5.23 0.33 6.53
CA TYR A 84 4.31 1.45 6.30
C TYR A 84 4.43 2.53 7.39
N VAL A 85 4.59 2.12 8.65
CA VAL A 85 4.75 3.07 9.77
C VAL A 85 6.04 3.88 9.62
N ALA A 86 7.17 3.20 9.42
CA ALA A 86 8.48 3.84 9.25
C ALA A 86 8.45 4.89 8.14
N LEU A 87 7.84 4.55 6.99
CA LEU A 87 7.79 5.48 5.86
C LEU A 87 6.80 6.62 6.07
N ALA A 88 5.67 6.37 6.76
CA ALA A 88 4.68 7.40 7.04
C ALA A 88 5.22 8.48 8.00
N GLU A 89 6.11 8.13 8.92
CA GLU A 89 6.77 9.10 9.81
C GLU A 89 7.83 9.97 9.09
N ALA A 90 8.31 9.51 7.93
CA ALA A 90 9.32 10.20 7.13
C ALA A 90 8.74 11.18 6.08
N LEU A 91 7.41 11.18 5.87
CA LEU A 91 6.67 12.00 4.90
C LEU A 91 6.12 13.29 5.51
#